data_AF-A0A662C352-F1
#
_entry.id   AF-A0A662C352-F1
#
_cell.length_a   1.000
_cell.length_b   1.000
_cell.length_c   1.000
_cell.angle_alpha   90.00
_cell.angle_beta   90.00
_cell.angle_gamma   90.00
#
_symmetry.space_group_name_H-M   'P 1'
#
loop_
_entity.id
_entity.type
_entity.pdbx_description
1 polymer ?
#
loop_
_entity_poly.entity_id
_entity_poly.type
_entity_poly.pdbx_seq_one_letter_code
_entity_poly.pdbx_strand_id
1 'polypeptide(L)'
;MKKLISGILISLFLLNISGLNAQINVTEFDKHQHVFWFYIKAEIKKDKELKRPVYKVRRASKDIKSGTIGKYEKEVWRNVTNGTQLTIGPFLELVDAERANKMYDIGRKNNEQMEKEIAATVDTTDNSYYWYILQFTMSNRTRKYLIKRQSASVAEGTLEDFRYFMWSVLPNQQLAIGPFTAQTEAEESKRLYRLEDSYD
;
A
#
# COMPACT_ATOMS: atom_id res chain seq x y z
N MET A 1 43.60 -24.20 17.24
CA MET A 1 43.08 -23.11 16.39
C MET A 1 41.76 -23.45 15.69
N LYS A 2 41.57 -24.62 15.07
CA LYS A 2 40.29 -24.98 14.40
C LYS A 2 39.05 -24.98 15.34
N LYS A 3 39.19 -25.45 16.59
CA LYS A 3 38.09 -25.50 17.58
C LYS A 3 37.58 -24.13 18.05
N LEU A 4 38.44 -23.11 18.04
CA LEU A 4 38.08 -21.73 18.45
C LEU A 4 37.25 -21.03 17.35
N ILE A 5 37.59 -21.27 16.08
CA ILE A 5 36.88 -20.72 14.93
C ILE A 5 35.47 -21.32 14.83
N SER A 6 35.32 -22.62 15.11
CA SER A 6 34.02 -23.29 15.15
C SER A 6 33.09 -22.73 16.23
N GLY A 7 33.61 -22.40 17.42
CA GLY A 7 32.82 -21.82 18.50
C GLY A 7 32.27 -20.41 18.19
N ILE A 8 33.08 -19.59 17.52
CA ILE A 8 32.68 -18.24 17.09
C ILE A 8 31.60 -18.31 15.99
N LEU A 9 31.74 -19.25 15.04
CA LEU A 9 30.73 -19.47 13.99
C LEU A 9 29.40 -19.97 14.55
N ILE A 10 29.41 -20.87 15.54
CA ILE A 10 28.19 -21.35 16.21
C ILE A 10 27.53 -20.21 17.01
N SER A 11 28.32 -19.36 17.67
CA SER A 11 27.81 -18.17 18.38
C SER A 11 27.19 -17.14 17.43
N LEU A 12 27.79 -16.89 16.26
CA LEU A 12 27.23 -16.00 15.23
C LEU A 12 25.96 -16.57 14.61
N PHE A 13 25.86 -17.89 14.49
CA PHE A 13 24.66 -18.56 13.99
C PHE A 13 23.51 -18.48 15.01
N LEU A 14 23.79 -18.68 16.30
CA LEU A 14 22.80 -18.56 17.37
C LEU A 14 22.32 -17.11 17.60
N LEU A 15 23.20 -16.12 17.41
CA LEU A 15 22.82 -14.70 17.44
C LEU A 15 21.94 -14.28 16.24
N ASN A 16 22.02 -14.98 15.10
CA ASN A 16 21.13 -14.75 13.94
C ASN A 16 19.79 -15.50 14.03
N ILE A 17 19.71 -16.60 14.79
CA ILE A 17 18.44 -17.34 15.02
C ILE A 17 17.58 -16.64 16.07
N SER A 18 18.17 -15.75 16.86
CA SER A 18 17.42 -14.73 17.61
C SER A 18 16.92 -13.66 16.65
N GLY A 19 16.14 -14.08 15.65
CA GLY A 19 15.21 -13.23 14.95
C GLY A 19 14.32 -12.64 16.04
N LEU A 20 14.66 -11.41 16.43
CA LEU A 20 13.70 -10.47 16.94
C LEU A 20 12.57 -10.44 15.90
N ASN A 21 11.60 -11.33 16.07
CA ASN A 21 10.21 -11.00 15.85
C ASN A 21 9.93 -9.87 16.85
N ALA A 22 10.41 -8.66 16.53
CA ALA A 22 9.79 -7.45 17.00
C ALA A 22 8.41 -7.49 16.38
N GLN A 23 7.52 -8.24 17.02
CA GLN A 23 6.09 -8.01 16.92
C GLN A 23 5.95 -6.60 17.49
N ILE A 24 6.04 -5.62 16.59
CA ILE A 24 5.68 -4.24 16.90
C ILE A 24 4.27 -4.37 17.44
N ASN A 25 4.10 -4.12 18.75
CA ASN A 25 2.79 -3.91 19.35
C ASN A 25 2.28 -2.61 18.74
N VAL A 26 1.77 -2.70 17.51
CA VAL A 26 1.02 -1.63 16.88
C VAL A 26 -0.21 -1.50 17.76
N THR A 27 -0.41 -0.33 18.35
CA THR A 27 -1.67 0.00 19.03
C THR A 27 -2.77 -0.19 18.00
N GLU A 28 -3.52 -1.29 18.11
CA GLU A 28 -4.62 -1.59 17.20
C GLU A 28 -5.69 -0.50 17.34
N PHE A 29 -6.35 -0.19 16.23
CA PHE A 29 -7.41 0.82 16.23
C PHE A 29 -8.60 0.30 17.04
N ASP A 30 -9.26 1.18 17.81
CA ASP A 30 -10.51 0.81 18.48
C ASP A 30 -11.57 0.52 17.40
N LYS A 31 -12.33 -0.58 17.54
CA LYS A 31 -13.42 -0.97 16.63
C LYS A 31 -14.44 0.15 16.33
N HIS A 32 -14.57 1.11 17.24
CA HIS A 32 -15.46 2.27 17.16
C HIS A 32 -14.76 3.56 16.72
N GLN A 33 -13.43 3.55 16.55
CA GLN A 33 -12.66 4.68 16.08
C GLN A 33 -13.16 5.13 14.71
N HIS A 34 -13.36 6.43 14.56
CA HIS A 34 -13.77 7.04 13.30
C HIS A 34 -12.57 7.11 12.36
N VAL A 35 -12.76 6.69 11.11
CA VAL A 35 -11.73 6.64 10.09
C VAL A 35 -12.29 7.06 8.73
N PHE A 36 -11.37 7.43 7.85
CA PHE A 36 -11.62 7.84 6.47
C PHE A 36 -10.95 6.88 5.49
N TRP A 37 -11.57 6.66 4.33
CA TRP A 37 -11.02 5.83 3.27
C TRP A 37 -11.58 6.22 1.90
N PHE A 38 -10.95 5.76 0.83
CA PHE A 38 -11.45 5.93 -0.53
C PHE A 38 -11.20 4.69 -1.36
N TYR A 39 -11.69 4.69 -2.59
CA TYR A 39 -11.57 3.57 -3.51
C TYR A 39 -10.73 3.94 -4.72
N ILE A 40 -9.92 3.00 -5.18
CA ILE A 40 -9.16 3.09 -6.44
C ILE A 40 -9.50 1.91 -7.36
N LYS A 41 -9.17 2.06 -8.64
CA LYS A 41 -9.28 1.04 -9.67
C LYS A 41 -7.94 0.90 -10.38
N ALA A 42 -7.46 -0.32 -10.56
CA ALA A 42 -6.31 -0.65 -11.39
C ALA A 42 -6.75 -1.24 -12.74
N GLU A 43 -6.30 -0.68 -13.85
CA GLU A 43 -6.63 -1.14 -15.20
C GLU A 43 -5.36 -1.65 -15.88
N ILE A 44 -5.45 -2.81 -16.53
CA ILE A 44 -4.40 -3.29 -17.45
C ILE A 44 -4.84 -2.94 -18.86
N LYS A 45 -4.18 -1.97 -19.49
CA LYS A 45 -4.40 -1.61 -20.90
C LYS A 45 -3.28 -2.16 -21.76
N LYS A 46 -3.56 -2.43 -23.03
CA LYS A 46 -2.50 -2.74 -23.99
C LYS A 46 -1.99 -1.44 -24.59
N ASP A 47 -0.68 -1.22 -24.53
CA ASP A 47 -0.03 -0.16 -25.29
C ASP A 47 -0.24 -0.41 -26.79
N LYS A 48 -0.72 0.58 -27.53
CA LYS A 48 -1.02 0.43 -28.95
C LYS A 48 0.26 0.34 -29.79
N GLU A 49 1.33 1.00 -29.37
CA GLU A 49 2.60 1.08 -30.08
C GLU A 49 3.50 -0.10 -29.71
N LEU A 50 3.69 -0.32 -28.41
CA LEU A 50 4.61 -1.35 -27.89
C LEU A 50 3.96 -2.72 -27.76
N LYS A 51 2.63 -2.83 -27.91
CA LYS A 51 1.84 -4.06 -27.70
C LYS A 51 2.03 -4.71 -26.32
N ARG A 52 2.56 -3.96 -25.34
CA ARG A 52 2.85 -4.41 -23.96
C ARG A 52 1.70 -4.05 -23.00
N PRO A 53 1.51 -4.77 -21.88
CA PRO A 53 0.57 -4.35 -20.85
C PRO A 53 1.07 -3.07 -20.15
N VAL A 54 0.16 -2.13 -19.96
CA VAL A 54 0.32 -0.87 -19.23
C VAL A 54 -0.65 -0.89 -18.06
N TYR A 55 -0.10 -0.87 -16.86
CA TYR A 55 -0.86 -0.81 -15.62
C TYR A 55 -1.17 0.65 -15.31
N LYS A 56 -2.45 0.96 -15.12
CA LYS A 56 -2.93 2.29 -14.77
C LYS A 56 -3.71 2.22 -13.47
N VAL A 57 -3.42 3.10 -12.54
CA VAL A 57 -4.25 3.27 -11.35
C VAL A 57 -5.00 4.59 -11.46
N ARG A 58 -6.26 4.58 -11.05
CA ARG A 58 -7.09 5.78 -10.96
C ARG A 58 -7.94 5.73 -9.71
N ARG A 59 -8.25 6.89 -9.15
CA ARG A 59 -9.32 7.02 -8.17
C ARG A 59 -10.66 6.53 -8.74
N ALA A 60 -11.44 5.83 -7.92
CA ALA A 60 -12.79 5.39 -8.26
C ALA A 60 -13.81 6.53 -8.09
N SER A 61 -13.61 7.38 -7.07
CA SER A 61 -14.40 8.59 -6.79
C SER A 61 -13.51 9.69 -6.20
N LYS A 62 -13.98 10.95 -6.30
CA LYS A 62 -13.38 12.06 -5.53
C LYS A 62 -13.78 11.99 -4.06
N ASP A 63 -14.96 11.44 -3.79
CA ASP A 63 -15.54 11.39 -2.46
C ASP A 63 -14.75 10.47 -1.55
N ILE A 64 -14.39 10.99 -0.38
CA ILE A 64 -13.88 10.24 0.75
C ILE A 64 -15.06 9.63 1.51
N LYS A 65 -14.93 8.37 1.89
CA LYS A 65 -15.88 7.65 2.76
C LYS A 65 -15.43 7.78 4.20
N SER A 66 -16.39 7.69 5.11
CA SER A 66 -16.14 7.72 6.54
C SER A 66 -17.05 6.77 7.32
N GLY A 67 -16.64 6.48 8.55
CA GLY A 67 -17.33 5.58 9.46
C GLY A 67 -16.38 5.00 10.49
N THR A 68 -16.81 3.94 11.17
CA THR A 68 -15.95 3.24 12.14
C THR A 68 -14.95 2.32 11.45
N ILE A 69 -13.84 1.96 12.11
CA ILE A 69 -12.91 0.95 11.59
C ILE A 69 -13.63 -0.36 11.26
N GLY A 70 -14.59 -0.80 12.09
CA GLY A 70 -15.37 -2.02 11.80
C GLY A 70 -16.24 -1.92 10.53
N LYS A 71 -16.63 -0.72 10.10
CA LYS A 71 -17.29 -0.50 8.80
C LYS A 71 -16.26 -0.53 7.67
N TYR A 72 -15.11 0.09 7.87
CA TYR A 72 -13.99 0.07 6.92
C TYR A 72 -13.49 -1.36 6.65
N GLU A 73 -13.31 -2.19 7.68
CA GLU A 73 -12.93 -3.59 7.52
C GLU A 73 -13.90 -4.35 6.62
N LYS A 74 -15.21 -4.23 6.89
CA LYS A 74 -16.26 -4.86 6.06
C LYS A 74 -16.19 -4.41 4.59
N GLU A 75 -15.87 -3.15 4.36
CA GLU A 75 -15.67 -2.59 3.01
C GLU A 75 -14.42 -3.16 2.34
N VAL A 76 -13.29 -3.28 3.05
CA VAL A 76 -12.08 -3.95 2.56
C VAL A 76 -12.40 -5.38 2.14
N TRP A 77 -12.97 -6.18 3.05
CA TRP A 77 -13.32 -7.59 2.78
C TRP A 77 -14.25 -7.76 1.59
N ARG A 78 -15.29 -6.92 1.50
CA ARG A 78 -16.23 -6.92 0.37
C ARG A 78 -15.53 -6.62 -0.95
N ASN A 79 -14.65 -5.62 -0.98
CA ASN A 79 -13.97 -5.19 -2.20
C ASN A 79 -12.85 -6.14 -2.63
N VAL A 80 -12.12 -6.74 -1.68
CA VAL A 80 -11.14 -7.78 -1.95
C VAL A 80 -11.83 -9.00 -2.58
N THR A 81 -12.98 -9.41 -2.04
CA THR A 81 -13.77 -10.55 -2.56
C THR A 81 -14.38 -10.27 -3.95
N ASN A 82 -14.90 -9.04 -4.13
CA ASN A 82 -15.52 -8.64 -5.40
C ASN A 82 -14.48 -8.32 -6.48
N GLY A 83 -13.29 -7.87 -6.10
CA GLY A 83 -12.14 -7.61 -6.96
C GLY A 83 -12.35 -6.51 -8.00
N THR A 84 -13.26 -5.56 -7.78
CA THR A 84 -13.54 -4.47 -8.74
C THR A 84 -12.96 -3.12 -8.32
N GLN A 85 -12.67 -2.95 -7.04
CA GLN A 85 -12.09 -1.74 -6.45
C GLN A 85 -11.15 -2.15 -5.31
N LEU A 86 -10.18 -1.30 -5.01
CA LEU A 86 -9.29 -1.45 -3.85
C LEU A 86 -9.56 -0.31 -2.88
N THR A 87 -9.61 -0.64 -1.60
CA THR A 87 -9.91 0.32 -0.52
C THR A 87 -8.60 0.86 0.05
N ILE A 88 -8.42 2.18 0.03
CA ILE A 88 -7.22 2.84 0.56
C ILE A 88 -7.60 3.59 1.83
N GLY A 89 -6.88 3.32 2.90
CA GLY A 89 -7.19 3.71 4.29
C GLY A 89 -6.66 2.63 5.24
N PRO A 90 -6.98 2.66 6.53
CA PRO A 90 -7.75 3.70 7.19
C PRO A 90 -6.89 4.95 7.42
N PHE A 91 -7.47 6.13 7.24
CA PHE A 91 -6.88 7.40 7.64
C PHE A 91 -7.62 7.93 8.87
N LEU A 92 -6.90 8.52 9.82
CA LEU A 92 -7.47 9.19 10.99
C LEU A 92 -8.03 10.55 10.63
N GLU A 93 -7.36 11.25 9.72
CA GLU A 93 -7.73 12.60 9.29
C GLU A 93 -8.30 12.61 7.88
N LEU A 94 -9.39 13.39 7.68
CA LEU A 94 -10.01 13.56 6.37
C LEU A 94 -9.02 14.17 5.36
N VAL A 95 -8.24 15.16 5.80
CA VAL A 95 -7.27 15.87 4.95
C VAL A 95 -6.23 14.92 4.38
N ASP A 96 -5.78 13.94 5.17
CA ASP A 96 -4.79 12.96 4.74
C ASP A 96 -5.39 12.00 3.70
N ALA A 97 -6.63 11.54 3.90
CA ALA A 97 -7.36 10.75 2.91
C ALA A 97 -7.56 11.51 1.59
N GLU A 98 -7.90 12.80 1.64
CA GLU A 98 -8.04 13.65 0.46
C GLU A 98 -6.71 13.86 -0.27
N ARG A 99 -5.63 14.09 0.48
CA ARG A 99 -4.27 14.23 -0.07
C ARG A 99 -3.86 12.94 -0.78
N ALA A 100 -3.99 11.80 -0.11
CA ALA A 100 -3.70 10.49 -0.67
C ALA A 100 -4.54 10.20 -1.93
N ASN A 101 -5.86 10.47 -1.91
CA ASN A 101 -6.74 10.22 -3.05
C ASN A 101 -6.32 11.00 -4.31
N LYS A 102 -5.85 12.25 -4.15
CA LYS A 102 -5.34 13.05 -5.27
C LYS A 102 -4.12 12.42 -5.93
N MET A 103 -3.28 11.71 -5.17
CA MET A 103 -2.06 11.07 -5.70
C MET A 103 -2.32 9.90 -6.63
N TYR A 104 -3.47 9.22 -6.49
CA TYR A 104 -3.83 8.07 -7.32
C TYR A 104 -4.44 8.42 -8.69
N ASP A 105 -4.54 9.71 -9.07
CA ASP A 105 -5.00 10.13 -10.43
C ASP A 105 -3.86 10.14 -11.47
N ILE A 106 -3.10 9.04 -11.47
CA ILE A 106 -1.86 8.77 -12.24
C ILE A 106 -2.11 8.69 -13.75
N GLY A 107 -3.27 8.19 -14.16
CA GLY A 107 -3.54 7.83 -15.56
C GLY A 107 -3.93 8.97 -16.50
N ARG A 108 -4.06 10.22 -16.03
CA ARG A 108 -4.63 11.34 -16.80
C ARG A 108 -3.66 12.47 -17.13
N LYS A 109 -2.42 12.45 -16.64
CA LYS A 109 -1.53 13.62 -16.69
C LYS A 109 -0.22 13.29 -17.40
N ASN A 110 0.29 14.25 -18.16
CA ASN A 110 1.65 14.23 -18.70
C ASN A 110 2.65 14.68 -17.61
N ASN A 111 3.93 14.29 -17.73
CA ASN A 111 4.98 14.53 -16.71
C ASN A 111 5.02 16.00 -16.21
N GLU A 112 4.77 16.97 -17.08
CA GLU A 112 4.84 18.41 -16.76
C GLU A 112 3.64 18.93 -15.93
N GLN A 113 2.39 18.54 -16.26
CA GLN A 113 1.23 18.82 -15.39
C GLN A 113 1.37 18.11 -14.04
N MET A 114 2.07 16.99 -14.06
CA MET A 114 2.40 16.16 -12.93
C MET A 114 3.40 16.82 -11.98
N GLU A 115 4.42 17.52 -12.47
CA GLU A 115 5.41 18.27 -11.67
C GLU A 115 4.81 19.53 -11.05
N LYS A 116 3.96 20.26 -11.80
CA LYS A 116 3.27 21.45 -11.26
C LYS A 116 2.35 21.13 -10.08
N GLU A 117 1.74 19.95 -10.10
CA GLU A 117 0.90 19.49 -8.98
C GLU A 117 1.74 18.93 -7.82
N ILE A 118 2.97 18.42 -8.07
CA ILE A 118 3.94 18.15 -6.99
C ILE A 118 4.18 19.47 -6.25
N ALA A 119 4.61 20.51 -6.95
CA ALA A 119 4.86 21.82 -6.32
C ALA A 119 3.63 22.41 -5.59
N ALA A 120 2.41 22.07 -6.02
CA ALA A 120 1.17 22.53 -5.38
C ALA A 120 0.65 21.63 -4.25
N THR A 121 1.11 20.37 -4.17
CA THR A 121 0.70 19.39 -3.13
C THR A 121 1.82 19.10 -2.13
N VAL A 122 3.05 19.57 -2.41
CA VAL A 122 4.19 19.52 -1.49
C VAL A 122 3.79 20.28 -0.24
N ASP A 123 3.52 19.49 0.78
CA ASP A 123 3.58 19.92 2.16
C ASP A 123 5.00 20.48 2.37
N THR A 124 5.14 21.77 2.65
CA THR A 124 6.44 22.40 2.92
C THR A 124 7.01 22.01 4.29
N THR A 125 6.36 21.04 4.96
CA THR A 125 6.82 20.46 6.20
C THR A 125 7.54 19.15 5.91
N ASP A 126 8.64 18.90 6.61
CA ASP A 126 9.43 17.67 6.58
C ASP A 126 8.65 16.48 7.20
N ASN A 127 7.43 16.23 6.71
CA ASN A 127 6.58 15.16 7.19
C ASN A 127 7.05 13.83 6.59
N SER A 128 7.27 12.84 7.47
CA SER A 128 7.44 11.44 7.08
C SER A 128 6.09 10.85 6.68
N TYR A 129 6.09 10.14 5.56
CA TYR A 129 4.94 9.39 5.07
C TYR A 129 5.27 7.91 5.00
N TYR A 130 4.25 7.10 5.23
CA TYR A 130 4.38 5.65 5.31
C TYR A 130 3.58 4.97 4.20
N TRP A 131 4.12 3.89 3.64
CA TRP A 131 3.42 3.10 2.63
C TRP A 131 3.91 1.66 2.60
N TYR A 132 3.17 0.79 1.92
CA TYR A 132 3.59 -0.60 1.69
C TYR A 132 3.17 -1.06 0.31
N ILE A 133 3.67 -2.22 -0.13
CA ILE A 133 3.32 -2.80 -1.43
C ILE A 133 2.31 -3.93 -1.29
N LEU A 134 1.38 -3.98 -2.24
CA LEU A 134 0.55 -5.14 -2.52
C LEU A 134 0.82 -5.65 -3.92
N GLN A 135 0.98 -6.96 -4.05
CA GLN A 135 0.97 -7.58 -5.37
C GLN A 135 -0.47 -7.78 -5.81
N PHE A 136 -0.81 -7.28 -7.00
CA PHE A 136 -2.14 -7.44 -7.57
C PHE A 136 -2.02 -8.07 -8.95
N THR A 137 -2.86 -9.07 -9.21
CA THR A 137 -3.01 -9.64 -10.55
C THR A 137 -4.46 -9.51 -10.97
N MET A 138 -4.75 -9.60 -12.26
CA MET A 138 -6.13 -9.55 -12.76
C MET A 138 -6.49 -10.92 -13.33
N SER A 139 -7.59 -11.51 -12.85
CA SER A 139 -8.10 -12.76 -13.41
C SER A 139 -8.56 -12.54 -14.86
N ASN A 140 -8.04 -13.33 -15.79
CA ASN A 140 -8.47 -13.27 -17.19
C ASN A 140 -9.96 -13.62 -17.37
N ARG A 141 -10.50 -14.52 -16.54
CA ARG A 141 -11.88 -15.00 -16.62
C ARG A 141 -12.88 -14.02 -16.03
N THR A 142 -12.62 -13.54 -14.81
CA THR A 142 -13.58 -12.73 -14.05
C THR A 142 -13.29 -11.24 -14.10
N ARG A 143 -12.11 -10.85 -14.64
CA ARG A 143 -11.60 -9.46 -14.61
C ARG A 143 -11.51 -8.87 -13.19
N LYS A 144 -11.48 -9.73 -12.17
CA LYS A 144 -11.34 -9.36 -10.77
C LYS A 144 -9.86 -9.24 -10.39
N TYR A 145 -9.55 -8.34 -9.45
CA TYR A 145 -8.25 -8.31 -8.79
C TYR A 145 -8.08 -9.54 -7.91
N LEU A 146 -6.90 -10.13 -8.01
CA LEU A 146 -6.39 -11.15 -7.12
C LEU A 146 -5.19 -10.55 -6.40
N ILE A 147 -5.37 -10.28 -5.11
CA ILE A 147 -4.33 -9.70 -4.26
C ILE A 147 -3.52 -10.87 -3.69
N LYS A 148 -2.20 -10.84 -3.89
CA LYS A 148 -1.30 -11.85 -3.33
C LYS A 148 -0.60 -11.28 -2.11
N ARG A 149 -0.44 -12.13 -1.10
CA ARG A 149 0.31 -11.83 0.12
C ARG A 149 1.75 -11.48 -0.25
N GLN A 150 2.22 -10.34 0.25
CA GLN A 150 3.64 -10.03 0.32
C GLN A 150 3.98 -9.63 1.75
N SER A 151 5.04 -10.23 2.29
CA SER A 151 5.67 -9.78 3.52
C SER A 151 6.45 -8.50 3.22
N ALA A 152 5.73 -7.42 2.95
CA ALA A 152 6.32 -6.11 2.73
C ALA A 152 6.44 -5.36 4.05
N SER A 153 7.63 -4.88 4.40
CA SER A 153 7.75 -3.88 5.47
C SER A 153 7.03 -2.59 5.07
N VAL A 154 6.53 -1.85 6.05
CA VAL A 154 6.13 -0.46 5.80
C VAL A 154 7.40 0.33 5.51
N ALA A 155 7.43 0.98 4.35
CA ALA A 155 8.45 1.94 3.96
C ALA A 155 8.09 3.33 4.49
N GLU A 156 9.10 4.17 4.63
CA GLU A 156 9.01 5.55 5.10
C GLU A 156 9.78 6.45 4.14
N GLY A 157 9.29 7.67 3.94
CA GLY A 157 9.98 8.73 3.21
C GLY A 157 9.06 9.89 2.90
N THR A 158 9.37 10.66 1.87
CA THR A 158 8.59 11.84 1.48
C THR A 158 7.40 11.48 0.58
N LEU A 159 6.51 12.45 0.33
CA LEU A 159 5.47 12.33 -0.68
C LEU A 159 6.03 12.09 -2.09
N GLU A 160 7.18 12.68 -2.40
CA GLU A 160 7.86 12.49 -3.68
C GLU A 160 8.36 11.05 -3.81
N ASP A 161 8.97 10.51 -2.75
CA ASP A 161 9.43 9.13 -2.68
C ASP A 161 8.26 8.15 -2.87
N PHE A 162 7.15 8.33 -2.15
CA PHE A 162 5.96 7.51 -2.30
C PHE A 162 5.48 7.48 -3.76
N ARG A 163 5.44 8.65 -4.41
CA ARG A 163 4.96 8.77 -5.78
C ARG A 163 5.92 8.13 -6.77
N TYR A 164 7.22 8.42 -6.70
CA TYR A 164 8.23 7.76 -7.54
C TYR A 164 8.14 6.24 -7.38
N PHE A 165 8.04 5.80 -6.14
CA PHE A 165 7.93 4.40 -5.80
C PHE A 165 6.67 3.77 -6.41
N MET A 166 5.51 4.40 -6.26
CA MET A 166 4.25 3.97 -6.87
C MET A 166 4.37 3.75 -8.38
N TRP A 167 5.07 4.63 -9.10
CA TRP A 167 5.32 4.45 -10.54
C TRP A 167 6.29 3.31 -10.85
N SER A 168 7.35 3.17 -10.05
CA SER A 168 8.39 2.17 -10.26
C SER A 168 7.88 0.73 -10.07
N VAL A 169 6.90 0.53 -9.17
CA VAL A 169 6.39 -0.81 -8.83
C VAL A 169 5.23 -1.27 -9.73
N LEU A 170 4.51 -0.34 -10.36
CA LEU A 170 3.36 -0.65 -11.22
C LEU A 170 3.66 -1.61 -12.37
N PRO A 171 4.77 -1.47 -13.12
CA PRO A 171 5.15 -2.44 -14.15
C PRO A 171 5.31 -3.88 -13.64
N ASN A 172 5.65 -4.04 -12.36
CA ASN A 172 5.86 -5.32 -11.69
C ASN A 172 4.59 -5.92 -11.09
N GLN A 173 3.40 -5.44 -11.50
CA GLN A 173 2.11 -5.88 -10.94
C GLN A 173 2.02 -5.64 -9.43
N GLN A 174 2.67 -4.58 -8.97
CA GLN A 174 2.68 -4.15 -7.58
C GLN A 174 2.04 -2.78 -7.47
N LEU A 175 1.39 -2.55 -6.34
CA LEU A 175 0.69 -1.32 -6.03
C LEU A 175 1.20 -0.81 -4.69
N ALA A 176 1.64 0.45 -4.66
CA ALA A 176 1.91 1.14 -3.41
C ALA A 176 0.57 1.56 -2.76
N ILE A 177 0.41 1.26 -1.47
CA ILE A 177 -0.74 1.64 -0.64
C ILE A 177 -0.28 2.68 0.37
N GLY A 178 -0.87 3.86 0.31
CA GLY A 178 -0.49 5.03 1.10
C GLY A 178 -0.81 6.33 0.34
N PRO A 179 -0.11 7.44 0.59
CA PRO A 179 0.80 7.65 1.71
C PRO A 179 0.01 7.92 2.99
N PHE A 180 0.39 7.28 4.08
CA PHE A 180 -0.17 7.49 5.42
C PHE A 180 0.70 8.47 6.21
N THR A 181 0.09 9.27 7.09
CA THR A 181 0.83 10.22 7.96
C THR A 181 1.28 9.55 9.26
N ALA A 182 0.67 8.43 9.63
CA ALA A 182 1.12 7.62 10.75
C ALA A 182 1.49 6.19 10.34
N GLN A 183 2.59 5.67 10.89
CA GLN A 183 3.00 4.28 10.68
C GLN A 183 1.92 3.29 11.12
N THR A 184 1.16 3.63 12.17
CA THR A 184 0.06 2.81 12.69
C THR A 184 -1.08 2.66 11.68
N GLU A 185 -1.42 3.71 10.91
CA GLU A 185 -2.40 3.63 9.82
C GLU A 185 -1.93 2.67 8.72
N ALA A 186 -0.65 2.74 8.36
CA ALA A 186 -0.06 1.88 7.33
C ALA A 186 -0.03 0.41 7.75
N GLU A 187 0.37 0.11 8.99
CA GLU A 187 0.36 -1.28 9.50
C GLU A 187 -1.07 -1.82 9.67
N GLU A 188 -2.02 -0.99 10.10
CA GLU A 188 -3.42 -1.41 10.24
C GLU A 188 -4.08 -1.66 8.87
N SER A 189 -3.84 -0.78 7.91
CA SER A 189 -4.22 -0.98 6.51
C SER A 189 -3.70 -2.32 5.97
N LYS A 190 -2.39 -2.54 6.16
CA LYS A 190 -1.69 -3.74 5.72
C LYS A 190 -2.20 -5.00 6.40
N ARG A 191 -2.56 -4.96 7.68
CA ARG A 191 -3.18 -6.07 8.43
C ARG A 191 -4.42 -6.60 7.73
N LEU A 192 -5.29 -5.72 7.22
CA LEU A 192 -6.53 -6.13 6.56
C LEU A 192 -6.32 -6.71 5.15
N TYR A 193 -5.20 -6.40 4.50
CA TYR A 193 -4.81 -7.01 3.23
C TYR A 193 -3.94 -8.25 3.41
N ARG A 194 -3.45 -8.53 4.63
CA ARG A 194 -2.78 -9.78 5.02
C ARG A 194 -3.80 -10.92 5.19
N LEU A 195 -4.67 -11.11 4.21
CA LEU A 195 -5.67 -12.17 4.25
C LEU A 195 -5.00 -13.55 4.18
N GLU A 196 -5.52 -14.46 5.00
CA GLU A 196 -5.01 -15.79 5.33
C GLU A 196 -4.74 -16.67 4.10
N ASP A 197 -3.77 -17.57 4.28
CA ASP A 197 -3.31 -18.52 3.29
C ASP A 197 -4.47 -19.39 2.74
N SER A 198 -4.47 -19.57 1.41
CA SER A 198 -5.03 -20.74 0.71
C SER A 198 -6.42 -21.23 1.15
N TYR A 199 -7.45 -20.90 0.38
CA TYR A 199 -8.41 -21.96 0.03
C TYR A 199 -7.77 -22.78 -1.08
N ASP A 200 -7.19 -23.92 -0.70
CA ASP A 200 -6.97 -25.07 -1.59
C ASP A 200 -8.31 -25.55 -2.19
#